data_AF-A0A9X3EWV0-F1
#
_entry.id   AF-A0A9X3EWV0-F1
#
_cell.length_a   1.000
_cell.length_b   1.000
_cell.length_c   1.000
_cell.angle_alpha   90.00
_cell.angle_beta   90.00
_cell.angle_gamma   90.00
#
_symmetry.space_group_name_H-M   'P 1'
#
loop_
_entity.id
_entity.type
_entity.pdbx_description
1 polymer ?
#
loop_
_entity_poly.entity_id
_entity_poly.type
_entity_poly.pdbx_seq_one_letter_code
_entity_poly.pdbx_strand_id
1 'polypeptide(L)'
;MKVPNVLAKISGSDLRDEIVVVGAHYDHIGAVGRGECGESRKGDVVDVICNGADDNASGTAMLLELARHFAEQRPRRTVLFAHFAGESWGCSARRRWRTSRRLRSTRSSPWSTST
;
A
#
# COMPACT_ATOMS: atom_id res chain seq x y z
N MET A 1 -15.17 11.89 7.24
CA MET A 1 -14.98 11.09 6.02
C MET A 1 -14.06 9.92 6.36
N LYS A 2 -14.34 8.69 5.89
CA LYS A 2 -13.50 7.51 6.17
C LYS A 2 -12.87 7.05 4.87
N VAL A 3 -11.55 7.08 4.80
CA VAL A 3 -10.79 6.69 3.61
C VAL A 3 -10.31 5.24 3.78
N PRO A 4 -10.56 4.33 2.84
CA PRO A 4 -10.18 2.92 2.97
C PRO A 4 -8.70 2.68 2.63
N ASN A 5 -8.07 1.66 3.24
CA ASN A 5 -6.78 1.17 2.76
C ASN A 5 -6.97 0.37 1.46
N VAL A 6 -5.98 0.39 0.57
CA VAL A 6 -5.95 -0.44 -0.64
C VAL A 6 -4.88 -1.50 -0.49
N LEU A 7 -5.25 -2.77 -0.70
CA LEU A 7 -4.34 -3.92 -0.59
C LEU A 7 -4.32 -4.69 -1.91
N ALA A 8 -3.13 -5.04 -2.39
CA ALA A 8 -2.93 -5.93 -3.53
C ALA A 8 -1.98 -7.07 -3.15
N LYS A 9 -2.23 -8.27 -3.67
CA LYS A 9 -1.43 -9.47 -3.34
C LYS A 9 -0.97 -10.17 -4.60
N ILE A 10 0.33 -10.44 -4.67
CA ILE A 10 0.93 -11.34 -5.65
C ILE A 10 1.43 -12.57 -4.92
N SER A 11 0.89 -13.74 -5.26
CA SER A 11 1.25 -15.01 -4.63
C SER A 11 2.64 -15.47 -5.07
N GLY A 12 3.45 -15.89 -4.10
CA GLY A 12 4.77 -16.45 -4.35
C GLY A 12 4.72 -17.78 -5.12
N SER A 13 5.84 -18.16 -5.73
CA SER A 13 5.96 -19.43 -6.46
C SER A 13 6.10 -20.63 -5.53
N ASP A 14 7.14 -20.65 -4.68
CA ASP A 14 7.51 -21.80 -3.85
C ASP A 14 7.51 -21.49 -2.35
N LEU A 15 7.76 -20.24 -1.95
CA LEU A 15 7.68 -19.75 -0.56
C LEU A 15 6.39 -18.95 -0.33
N ARG A 16 5.25 -19.43 -0.87
CA ARG A 16 3.97 -18.71 -0.85
C ARG A 16 3.39 -18.40 0.53
N ASP A 17 3.78 -19.19 1.54
CA ASP A 17 3.30 -19.02 2.92
C ASP A 17 4.10 -17.97 3.69
N GLU A 18 5.27 -17.57 3.16
CA GLU A 18 6.04 -16.42 3.64
C GLU A 18 5.51 -15.15 2.96
N ILE A 19 5.01 -14.22 3.76
CA ILE A 19 4.40 -12.98 3.28
C ILE A 19 5.32 -11.81 3.60
N VAL A 20 5.78 -11.11 2.57
CA VAL A 20 6.44 -9.82 2.68
C VAL A 20 5.40 -8.73 2.44
N VAL A 21 5.31 -7.76 3.34
CA VAL A 21 4.40 -6.62 3.20
C VAL A 21 5.22 -5.37 2.90
N VAL A 22 4.90 -4.72 1.79
CA VAL A 22 5.51 -3.46 1.38
C VAL A 22 4.41 -2.40 1.40
N GLY A 23 4.65 -1.29 2.08
CA GLY A 23 3.62 -0.30 2.36
C GLY A 23 4.08 1.13 2.08
N ALA A 24 3.13 1.96 1.64
CA ALA A 24 3.23 3.41 1.57
C ALA A 24 1.86 3.99 1.94
N HIS A 25 1.78 5.22 2.44
CA HIS A 25 0.49 5.91 2.47
C HIS A 25 0.28 6.71 1.19
N TYR A 26 -0.98 6.95 0.86
CA TYR A 26 -1.36 7.69 -0.34
C TYR A 26 -2.15 8.96 -0.02
N ASP A 27 -2.47 9.20 1.25
CA ASP A 27 -3.00 10.48 1.71
C ASP A 27 -1.88 11.47 1.98
N HIS A 28 -2.23 12.76 1.93
CA HIS A 28 -1.33 13.87 2.15
C HIS A 28 -2.13 15.12 2.59
N ILE A 29 -1.46 16.08 3.23
CA ILE A 29 -2.07 17.31 3.77
C ILE A 29 -2.18 18.35 2.67
N GLY A 30 -3.39 18.71 2.21
CA GLY A 30 -3.55 19.50 0.97
C GLY A 30 -2.97 20.92 0.92
N ALA A 31 -2.79 21.62 2.05
CA ALA A 31 -2.28 22.99 2.07
C ALA A 31 -1.58 23.33 3.40
N VAL A 32 -0.76 24.39 3.41
CA VAL A 32 -0.05 24.85 4.61
C VAL A 32 -1.05 25.35 5.66
N GLY A 33 -1.43 24.45 6.56
CA GLY A 33 -2.34 24.75 7.67
C GLY A 33 -1.61 24.87 9.01
N ARG A 34 -0.66 23.96 9.29
CA ARG A 34 0.06 23.91 10.57
C ARG A 34 1.57 23.80 10.43
N GLY A 35 2.12 24.23 9.29
CA GLY A 35 3.56 24.13 8.99
C GLY A 35 4.01 22.72 8.58
N GLU A 36 3.08 21.88 8.11
CA GLU A 36 3.35 20.50 7.70
C GLU A 36 4.10 20.41 6.36
N CYS A 37 4.00 21.44 5.53
CA CYS A 37 4.87 21.63 4.36
C CYS A 37 5.31 23.11 4.28
N GLY A 38 6.45 23.38 3.64
CA GLY A 38 6.95 24.75 3.50
C GLY A 38 6.14 25.56 2.48
N GLU A 39 5.81 26.81 2.80
CA GLU A 39 5.31 27.77 1.81
C GLU A 39 6.39 28.04 0.76
N SER A 40 6.03 27.94 -0.52
CA SER A 40 6.92 28.33 -1.62
C SER A 40 6.57 29.75 -2.07
N ARG A 41 7.58 30.62 -2.22
CA ARG A 41 7.38 32.01 -2.67
C ARG A 41 8.13 32.29 -3.97
N LYS A 42 7.47 32.98 -4.90
CA LYS A 42 8.08 33.51 -6.13
C LYS A 42 7.57 34.92 -6.40
N GLY A 43 8.37 35.93 -6.03
CA GLY A 43 7.91 37.32 -6.00
C GLY A 43 6.75 37.48 -5.01
N ASP A 44 5.67 38.14 -5.42
CA ASP A 44 4.47 38.34 -4.60
C ASP A 44 3.53 37.12 -4.58
N VAL A 45 3.85 36.06 -5.32
CA VAL A 45 3.03 34.83 -5.36
C VAL A 45 3.46 33.90 -4.23
N VAL A 46 2.50 33.54 -3.39
CA VAL A 46 2.64 32.54 -2.33
C VAL A 46 1.90 31.27 -2.76
N ASP A 47 2.64 30.18 -2.90
CA ASP A 47 2.07 28.85 -3.06
C ASP A 47 1.98 28.17 -1.70
N VAL A 48 0.75 27.84 -1.33
CA VAL A 48 0.41 27.18 -0.07
C VAL A 48 -0.01 25.73 -0.29
N ILE A 49 0.08 25.21 -1.51
CA ILE A 49 -0.28 23.84 -1.82
C ILE A 49 0.87 22.93 -1.41
N CYS A 50 0.59 22.03 -0.49
CA CYS A 50 1.46 20.89 -0.30
C CYS A 50 1.14 19.92 -1.46
N ASN A 51 2.14 19.40 -2.14
CA ASN A 51 1.92 18.47 -3.26
C ASN A 51 2.08 17.00 -2.85
N GLY A 52 2.64 16.72 -1.66
CA GLY A 52 2.83 15.37 -1.16
C GLY A 52 3.74 14.48 -1.99
N ALA A 53 4.65 15.08 -2.78
CA ALA A 53 5.50 14.35 -3.71
C ALA A 53 6.39 13.33 -2.97
N ASP A 54 7.06 13.77 -1.90
CA ASP A 54 7.90 12.90 -1.06
C ASP A 54 7.13 12.30 0.13
N ASP A 55 6.00 12.90 0.48
CA ASP A 55 5.11 12.47 1.57
C ASP A 55 3.67 12.32 1.04
N ASN A 56 3.29 11.20 0.41
CA ASN A 56 4.12 10.02 0.08
C ASN A 56 3.74 9.45 -1.30
N ALA A 57 3.61 10.34 -2.28
CA ALA A 57 3.35 9.96 -3.66
C ALA A 57 4.51 9.12 -4.24
N SER A 58 5.76 9.41 -3.87
CA SER A 58 6.96 8.67 -4.26
C SER A 58 6.90 7.19 -3.83
N GLY A 59 6.56 6.91 -2.57
CA GLY A 59 6.37 5.56 -2.07
C GLY A 59 5.20 4.85 -2.73
N THR A 60 4.08 5.56 -2.95
CA THR A 60 2.93 5.01 -3.69
C THR A 60 3.31 4.64 -5.13
N ALA A 61 4.08 5.48 -5.83
CA ALA A 61 4.56 5.20 -7.18
C ALA A 61 5.50 3.98 -7.21
N MET A 62 6.40 3.85 -6.24
CA MET A 62 7.28 2.69 -6.10
C MET A 62 6.49 1.40 -5.90
N LEU A 63 5.46 1.40 -5.05
CA LEU A 63 4.59 0.22 -4.84
C LEU A 63 3.91 -0.22 -6.13
N LEU A 64 3.41 0.74 -6.92
CA LEU A 64 2.78 0.45 -8.22
C LEU A 64 3.77 -0.17 -9.21
N GLU A 65 5.00 0.36 -9.29
CA GLU A 65 6.01 -0.21 -10.18
C GLU A 65 6.48 -1.60 -9.72
N LEU A 66 6.67 -1.81 -8.42
CA LEU A 66 6.97 -3.15 -7.91
C LEU A 66 5.83 -4.13 -8.21
N ALA A 67 4.57 -3.72 -8.06
CA ALA A 67 3.43 -4.54 -8.41
C ALA A 67 3.40 -4.89 -9.91
N ARG A 68 3.68 -3.92 -10.79
CA ARG A 68 3.79 -4.14 -12.24
C ARG A 68 4.91 -5.13 -12.56
N HIS A 69 6.10 -4.92 -12.02
CA HIS A 69 7.24 -5.80 -12.22
C HIS A 69 6.97 -7.23 -11.75
N PHE A 70 6.42 -7.41 -10.55
CA PHE A 70 6.15 -8.73 -9.99
C PHE A 70 4.92 -9.43 -10.60
N ALA A 71 4.06 -8.72 -11.32
CA ALA A 71 2.99 -9.31 -12.11
C ALA A 71 3.57 -10.07 -13.33
N GLU A 72 4.66 -9.56 -13.91
CA GLU A 72 5.38 -10.21 -15.00
C GLU A 72 6.42 -11.22 -14.49
N GLN A 73 7.15 -10.87 -13.43
CA GLN A 73 8.21 -11.68 -12.84
C GLN A 73 7.80 -12.19 -11.46
N ARG A 74 7.18 -13.36 -11.41
CA ARG A 74 6.59 -13.85 -10.16
C ARG A 74 7.65 -14.08 -9.07
N PRO A 75 7.52 -13.46 -7.87
CA PRO A 75 8.46 -13.63 -6.78
C PRO A 75 8.34 -15.03 -6.14
N ARG A 76 9.37 -15.45 -5.38
CA ARG A 76 9.33 -16.68 -4.58
C ARG A 76 8.37 -16.60 -3.40
N ARG A 77 8.39 -15.47 -2.69
CA ARG A 77 7.52 -15.16 -1.54
C ARG A 77 6.25 -14.47 -1.99
N THR A 78 5.19 -14.59 -1.20
CA THR A 78 3.98 -13.78 -1.43
C THR A 78 4.28 -12.34 -1.04
N VAL A 79 3.96 -11.40 -1.93
CA VAL A 79 4.11 -9.96 -1.67
C VAL A 79 2.74 -9.32 -1.53
N LEU A 80 2.53 -8.61 -0.42
CA LEU A 80 1.34 -7.81 -0.17
C LEU A 80 1.72 -6.32 -0.26
N PHE A 81 1.17 -5.63 -1.25
CA PHE A 81 1.30 -4.18 -1.40
C PHE A 81 0.18 -3.50 -0.64
N ALA A 82 0.51 -2.57 0.25
CA ALA A 82 -0.45 -1.90 1.11
C ALA A 82 -0.34 -0.38 0.97
N HIS A 83 -1.36 0.23 0.36
CA HIS A 83 -1.54 1.67 0.36
C HIS A 83 -2.43 2.07 1.55
N PHE A 84 -1.82 2.70 2.55
CA PHE A 84 -2.51 3.14 3.76
C PHE A 84 -3.16 4.51 3.56
N ALA A 85 -4.32 4.72 4.18
CA ALA A 85 -5.04 5.99 4.14
C ALA A 85 -5.11 6.65 5.52
N GLY A 86 -4.99 7.96 5.60
CA GLY A 86 -5.11 8.75 6.82
C GLY A 86 -3.89 8.64 7.75
N GLU A 87 -2.68 8.50 7.19
CA GLU A 87 -1.43 8.54 7.96
C GLU A 87 -1.08 9.97 8.41
N SER A 88 -1.44 10.98 7.60
CA SER A 88 -1.06 12.38 7.81
C SER A 88 -1.83 13.08 8.94
N TRP A 89 -2.99 12.55 9.33
CA TRP A 89 -3.82 13.06 10.44
C TRP A 89 -3.60 12.26 11.75
N GLY A 90 -2.41 11.69 11.90
CA GLY A 90 -2.01 10.96 13.11
C GLY A 90 -2.14 9.44 12.95
N CYS A 91 -1.28 8.82 12.13
CA CYS A 91 -0.77 7.45 12.25
C CYS A 91 -1.80 6.35 12.64
N SER A 92 -3.05 6.49 12.20
CA SER A 92 -4.17 5.68 12.70
C SER A 92 -4.41 4.43 11.85
N ALA A 93 -4.04 4.44 10.58
CA ALA A 93 -4.26 3.30 9.68
C ALA A 93 -3.28 2.15 9.88
N ARG A 94 -2.00 2.41 10.14
CA ARG A 94 -1.01 1.37 10.48
C ARG A 94 -1.39 0.61 11.75
N ARG A 95 -1.95 1.30 12.76
CA ARG A 95 -2.44 0.69 14.02
C ARG A 95 -3.65 -0.24 13.85
N ARG A 96 -4.45 -0.06 12.79
CA ARG A 96 -5.67 -0.85 12.55
C ARG A 96 -5.47 -2.03 11.60
N TRP A 97 -4.28 -2.19 11.03
CA TRP A 97 -3.95 -3.36 10.23
C TRP A 97 -3.75 -4.59 11.12
N ARG A 98 -4.74 -5.49 11.11
CA ARG A 98 -4.64 -6.84 11.67
C ARG A 98 -4.41 -7.82 10.54
N THR A 99 -3.24 -8.47 10.51
CA THR A 99 -3.07 -9.69 9.70
C THR A 99 -4.03 -10.75 10.23
N SER A 100 -5.17 -10.95 9.56
CA SER A 100 -6.00 -12.12 9.81
C SER A 100 -5.30 -13.34 9.21
N ARG A 101 -4.83 -14.25 10.08
CA ARG A 101 -4.43 -15.62 9.68
C ARG A 101 -5.67 -16.38 9.20
N ARG A 102 -6.19 -16.07 8.02
CA ARG A 102 -7.24 -16.87 7.36
C ARG A 102 -7.09 -16.82 5.84
N LEU A 103 -5.94 -17.30 5.38
CA LEU A 103 -5.79 -17.80 4.01
C LEU A 103 -5.43 -19.29 4.10
N ARG A 104 -6.40 -20.11 4.53
CA ARG A 104 -6.29 -21.57 4.43
C ARG A 104 -7.02 -21.94 3.15
N SER A 105 -6.29 -22.42 2.13
CA SER A 105 -6.87 -22.89 0.88
C SER A 105 -7.76 -24.10 1.16
N THR A 106 -9.01 -24.03 0.75
CA THR A 106 -9.87 -25.20 0.63
C THR A 106 -9.36 -26.01 -0.57
N ARG A 107 -8.57 -27.05 -0.31
CA ARG A 107 -8.22 -28.04 -1.31
C ARG A 107 -9.37 -29.06 -1.38
N SER A 108 -10.37 -28.80 -2.20
CA SER A 108 -11.30 -29.84 -2.67
C SER A 108 -10.62 -30.55 -3.84
N SER A 109 -10.07 -31.75 -3.59
CA SER A 109 -9.54 -32.61 -4.66
C SER A 109 -10.65 -33.43 -5.32
N PRO A 110 -10.57 -33.70 -6.63
CA PRO A 110 -11.63 -34.31 -7.42
C PRO A 110 -11.49 -35.84 -7.49
N TRP A 111 -12.63 -36.56 -7.50
CA TRP A 111 -12.84 -37.92 -8.01
C TRP A 111 -11.99 -39.08 -7.44
N SER A 112 -12.67 -40.03 -6.79
CA SER A 112 -12.23 -41.43 -6.62
C SER A 112 -13.21 -42.36 -7.34
N THR A 113 -12.70 -43.14 -8.28
CA THR A 113 -13.38 -44.27 -8.95
C THR A 113 -13.42 -45.51 -8.04
N SER A 114 -14.15 -46.56 -8.51
CA SER A 114 -14.41 -47.91 -7.94
C SER A 114 -15.69 -47.96 -7.07
N THR A 115 -16.73 -48.74 -7.36
CA THR A 115 -16.88 -50.05 -8.02
C THR A 115 -18.19 -50.12 -8.81
#